data_AF-A0AAP6ZK69-F1
#
_entry.id   AF-A0AAP6ZK69-F1
#
_cell.length_a   1.000
_cell.length_b   1.000
_cell.length_c   1.000
_cell.angle_alpha   90.00
_cell.angle_beta   90.00
_cell.angle_gamma   90.00
#
_symmetry.space_group_name_H-M   'P 1'
#
loop_
_entity.id
_entity.type
_entity.pdbx_description
1 polymer ?
#
loop_
_entity_poly.entity_id
_entity_poly.type
_entity_poly.pdbx_seq_one_letter_code
_entity_poly.pdbx_strand_id
1 'polypeptide(L)'
;MLEIKEFMPFFQTLLGGFLTFLGVYFVQSKSDKRESNKLYRETVQQAFEALNRVETLYIDEAIVFYKAIRDSNIDKIKESEFGDQASECSDKVIALLELYFPFMEEFIDEFCEIEAELINYHNEVIDSFNEVDLESYNNESERLSDVMAEKISQMKYLLSDMMHQKTKF
;
A
#
# COMPACT_ATOMS: atom_id res chain seq x y z
N MET A 1 -38.04 -48.54 4.45
CA MET A 1 -37.33 -47.96 3.28
C MET A 1 -37.24 -46.44 3.47
N LEU A 2 -36.55 -46.00 4.53
CA LEU A 2 -36.55 -44.62 5.02
C LEU A 2 -35.22 -44.36 5.77
N GLU A 3 -34.07 -44.57 5.11
CA GLU A 3 -32.78 -44.53 5.85
C GLU A 3 -31.64 -43.82 5.12
N ILE A 4 -31.73 -43.55 3.81
CA ILE A 4 -30.64 -42.86 3.07
C ILE A 4 -30.96 -41.37 2.82
N LYS A 5 -32.23 -40.99 2.70
CA LYS A 5 -32.64 -39.60 2.43
C LYS A 5 -32.40 -38.65 3.62
N GLU A 6 -32.48 -39.14 4.85
CA GLU A 6 -32.26 -38.30 6.06
C GLU A 6 -30.79 -37.95 6.29
N PHE A 7 -29.85 -38.77 5.80
CA PHE A 7 -28.41 -38.49 5.88
C PHE A 7 -27.88 -37.68 4.69
N MET A 8 -28.70 -37.45 3.66
CA MET A 8 -28.33 -36.69 2.47
C MET A 8 -27.81 -35.26 2.80
N PRO A 9 -28.41 -34.52 3.76
CA PRO A 9 -27.88 -33.22 4.18
C PRO A 9 -26.52 -33.33 4.87
N PHE A 10 -26.31 -34.39 5.67
CA PHE A 10 -25.03 -34.63 6.36
C PHE A 10 -23.89 -34.91 5.37
N PHE A 11 -24.14 -35.74 4.35
CA PHE A 11 -23.15 -36.00 3.30
C PHE A 11 -22.87 -34.76 2.43
N GLN A 12 -23.87 -33.92 2.17
CA GLN A 12 -23.68 -32.66 1.43
C GLN A 12 -22.79 -31.68 2.20
N THR A 13 -23.00 -31.53 3.51
CA THR A 13 -22.16 -30.66 4.37
C THR A 13 -20.74 -31.19 4.49
N LEU A 14 -20.56 -32.50 4.63
CA LEU A 14 -19.23 -33.13 4.62
C LEU A 14 -18.50 -32.96 3.29
N LEU A 15 -19.20 -33.11 2.17
CA LEU A 15 -18.63 -32.91 0.84
C LEU A 15 -18.26 -31.44 0.61
N GLY A 16 -19.08 -30.50 1.06
CA GLY A 16 -18.78 -29.07 1.06
C GLY A 16 -17.52 -28.75 1.85
N GLY A 17 -17.44 -29.21 3.11
CA GLY A 17 -16.26 -29.03 3.95
C GLY A 17 -15.00 -29.66 3.35
N PHE A 18 -15.10 -30.86 2.76
CA PHE A 18 -13.98 -31.52 2.09
C PHE A 18 -13.51 -30.75 0.83
N LEU A 19 -14.43 -30.21 0.03
CA LEU A 19 -14.11 -29.37 -1.12
C LEU A 19 -13.46 -28.06 -0.70
N THR A 20 -13.90 -27.44 0.40
CA THR A 20 -13.25 -26.25 0.98
C THR A 20 -11.83 -26.59 1.45
N PHE A 21 -11.64 -27.70 2.16
CA PHE A 21 -10.30 -28.15 2.58
C PHE A 21 -9.38 -28.47 1.39
N LEU A 22 -9.90 -29.09 0.33
CA LEU A 22 -9.15 -29.31 -0.91
C LEU A 22 -8.81 -28.00 -1.62
N GLY A 23 -9.73 -27.03 -1.62
CA GLY A 23 -9.49 -25.70 -2.16
C GLY A 23 -8.38 -24.98 -1.40
N VAL A 24 -8.45 -24.97 -0.07
CA VAL A 24 -7.40 -24.42 0.81
C VAL A 24 -6.07 -25.14 0.60
N TYR A 25 -6.06 -26.47 0.52
CA TYR A 25 -4.85 -27.25 0.29
C TYR A 25 -4.23 -26.99 -1.09
N PHE A 26 -5.01 -26.85 -2.16
CA PHE A 26 -4.50 -26.51 -3.48
C PHE A 26 -3.97 -25.07 -3.57
N VAL A 27 -4.60 -24.14 -2.87
CA VAL A 27 -4.13 -22.74 -2.76
C VAL A 27 -2.83 -22.70 -1.96
N GLN A 28 -2.76 -23.37 -0.80
CA GLN A 28 -1.54 -23.49 0.00
C GLN A 28 -0.42 -24.19 -0.78
N SER A 29 -0.67 -25.30 -1.48
CA SER A 29 0.38 -25.99 -2.25
C SER A 29 0.90 -25.17 -3.43
N LYS A 30 0.09 -24.25 -3.98
CA LYS A 30 0.53 -23.29 -5.00
C LYS A 30 1.31 -22.13 -4.37
N SER A 31 0.98 -21.73 -3.15
CA SER A 31 1.73 -20.76 -2.35
C SER A 31 3.13 -21.27 -1.98
N ASP A 32 3.24 -22.51 -1.49
CA ASP A 32 4.51 -23.14 -1.12
C ASP A 32 5.49 -23.27 -2.31
N LYS A 33 4.96 -23.37 -3.55
CA LYS A 33 5.77 -23.35 -4.78
C LYS A 33 6.13 -21.94 -5.26
N ARG A 34 5.41 -20.88 -4.85
CA ARG A 34 5.76 -19.47 -5.14
C ARG A 34 6.94 -19.00 -4.29
N GLU A 35 7.10 -19.49 -3.06
CA GLU A 35 8.22 -19.09 -2.17
C GLU A 35 9.60 -19.57 -2.62
N SER A 36 9.68 -20.67 -3.38
CA SER A 36 10.92 -21.11 -4.04
C SER A 36 11.16 -20.41 -5.37
N ASN A 37 10.23 -19.55 -5.81
CA ASN A 37 10.30 -18.86 -7.08
C ASN A 37 11.11 -17.58 -6.92
N LYS A 38 12.30 -17.53 -7.52
CA LYS A 38 13.18 -16.36 -7.57
C LYS A 38 12.41 -15.08 -7.92
N LEU A 39 11.48 -15.18 -8.87
CA LEU A 39 10.64 -14.06 -9.33
C LEU A 39 9.79 -13.46 -8.21
N TYR A 40 9.26 -14.29 -7.30
CA TYR A 40 8.43 -13.82 -6.19
C TYR A 40 9.25 -13.00 -5.19
N ARG A 41 10.43 -13.49 -4.81
CA ARG A 41 11.34 -12.77 -3.90
C ARG A 41 11.84 -11.46 -4.51
N GLU A 42 12.17 -11.49 -5.81
CA GLU A 42 12.55 -10.29 -6.56
C GLU A 42 11.41 -9.27 -6.60
N THR A 43 10.16 -9.73 -6.77
CA THR A 43 8.98 -8.85 -6.78
C THR A 43 8.74 -8.21 -5.40
N VAL A 44 8.84 -8.99 -4.32
CA VAL A 44 8.71 -8.45 -2.95
C VAL A 44 9.81 -7.42 -2.68
N GLN A 45 11.06 -7.72 -3.05
CA GLN A 45 12.16 -6.78 -2.88
C GLN A 45 11.96 -5.49 -3.70
N GLN A 46 11.53 -5.61 -4.95
CA GLN A 46 11.22 -4.45 -5.80
C GLN A 46 10.12 -3.58 -5.21
N ALA A 47 9.04 -4.19 -4.71
CA ALA A 47 7.96 -3.46 -4.04
C ALA A 47 8.47 -2.75 -2.78
N PHE A 48 9.34 -3.38 -2.00
CA PHE A 48 9.93 -2.78 -0.80
C PHE A 48 10.83 -1.58 -1.12
N GLU A 49 11.70 -1.71 -2.13
CA GLU A 49 12.59 -0.64 -2.58
C GLU A 49 11.79 0.53 -3.15
N ALA A 50 10.73 0.26 -3.91
CA ALA A 50 9.88 1.29 -4.48
C ALA A 50 9.02 1.98 -3.41
N LEU A 51 8.49 1.25 -2.40
CA LEU A 51 7.83 1.85 -1.24
C LEU A 51 8.75 2.78 -0.43
N ASN A 52 10.03 2.41 -0.23
CA ASN A 52 11.02 3.30 0.39
C ASN A 52 11.26 4.56 -0.45
N ARG A 53 11.27 4.41 -1.77
CA ARG A 53 11.48 5.52 -2.70
C ARG A 53 10.31 6.50 -2.66
N VAL A 54 9.07 6.00 -2.68
CA VAL A 54 7.85 6.81 -2.53
C VAL A 54 7.91 7.63 -1.25
N GLU A 55 8.17 6.98 -0.12
CA GLU A 55 8.29 7.65 1.19
C GLU A 55 9.34 8.76 1.18
N THR A 56 10.52 8.49 0.61
CA THR A 56 11.61 9.49 0.52
C THR A 56 11.19 10.69 -0.33
N LEU A 57 10.53 10.45 -1.47
CA LEU A 57 10.12 11.53 -2.37
C LEU A 57 9.07 12.44 -1.75
N TYR A 58 8.10 11.90 -1.00
CA TYR A 58 7.14 12.75 -0.27
C TYR A 58 7.79 13.57 0.84
N ILE A 59 8.78 13.00 1.55
CA ILE A 59 9.54 13.75 2.55
C ILE A 59 10.31 14.90 1.89
N ASP A 60 10.96 14.64 0.75
CA ASP A 60 11.70 15.67 0.01
C ASP A 60 10.77 16.79 -0.50
N GLU A 61 9.58 16.42 -1.01
CA GLU A 61 8.53 17.37 -1.41
C GLU A 61 8.10 18.26 -0.23
N ALA A 62 7.78 17.64 0.92
CA ALA A 62 7.36 18.37 2.12
C ALA A 62 8.44 19.35 2.61
N ILE A 63 9.71 18.97 2.51
CA ILE A 63 10.86 19.83 2.84
C ILE A 63 10.94 21.03 1.89
N VAL A 64 10.68 20.84 0.59
CA VAL A 64 10.67 21.93 -0.40
C VAL A 64 9.56 22.92 -0.06
N PHE A 65 8.34 22.43 0.18
CA PHE A 65 7.19 23.25 0.54
C PHE A 65 7.44 24.04 1.84
N TYR A 66 7.93 23.38 2.89
CA TYR A 66 8.26 24.05 4.15
C TYR A 66 9.25 25.20 3.95
N LYS A 67 10.35 24.95 3.22
CA LYS A 67 11.37 25.97 2.95
C LYS A 67 10.82 27.10 2.10
N ALA A 68 9.97 26.80 1.13
CA ALA A 68 9.34 27.78 0.27
C ALA A 68 8.38 28.71 1.04
N ILE A 69 7.52 28.16 1.89
CA ILE A 69 6.61 28.93 2.75
C ILE A 69 7.41 29.84 3.68
N ARG A 70 8.41 29.27 4.38
CA ARG A 70 9.30 30.02 5.30
C ARG A 70 10.02 31.17 4.60
N ASP A 71 10.50 30.94 3.38
CA ASP A 71 11.24 31.93 2.58
C ASP A 71 10.31 32.82 1.74
N SER A 72 8.98 32.60 1.81
CA SER A 72 7.95 33.24 0.99
C SER A 72 8.26 33.20 -0.52
N ASN A 73 8.74 32.06 -1.01
CA ASN A 73 9.16 31.86 -2.39
C ASN A 73 8.40 30.70 -3.06
N ILE A 74 7.29 31.03 -3.72
CA ILE A 74 6.44 30.07 -4.44
C ILE A 74 7.13 29.42 -5.65
N ASP A 75 8.10 30.09 -6.26
CA ASP A 75 8.80 29.55 -7.44
C ASP A 75 9.56 28.27 -7.09
N LYS A 76 10.08 28.17 -5.85
CA LYS A 76 10.69 26.93 -5.35
C LYS A 76 9.73 25.74 -5.31
N ILE A 77 8.44 25.97 -5.05
CA ILE A 77 7.43 24.90 -5.06
C ILE A 77 7.16 24.47 -6.49
N LYS A 78 7.01 25.43 -7.40
CA LYS A 78 6.70 25.18 -8.82
C LYS A 78 7.83 24.48 -9.58
N GLU A 79 9.07 24.63 -9.11
CA GLU A 79 10.24 23.94 -9.64
C GLU A 79 10.43 22.53 -9.05
N SER A 80 9.63 22.14 -8.04
CA SER A 80 9.73 20.80 -7.44
C SER A 80 9.22 19.73 -8.40
N GLU A 81 9.99 18.65 -8.53
CA GLU A 81 9.58 17.46 -9.29
C GLU A 81 9.32 16.25 -8.36
N PHE A 82 9.51 16.38 -7.04
CA PHE A 82 9.43 15.23 -6.14
C PHE A 82 8.01 14.68 -6.04
N GLY A 83 6.99 15.54 -6.02
CA GLY A 83 5.58 15.13 -6.05
C GLY A 83 5.23 14.28 -7.27
N ASP A 84 5.60 14.73 -8.47
CA ASP A 84 5.37 14.00 -9.73
C ASP A 84 6.13 12.66 -9.74
N GLN A 85 7.40 12.66 -9.30
CA GLN A 85 8.21 11.45 -9.20
C GLN A 85 7.67 10.47 -8.16
N ALA A 86 7.10 10.98 -7.05
CA ALA A 86 6.48 10.15 -6.02
C ALA A 86 5.27 9.45 -6.61
N SER A 87 4.37 10.18 -7.27
CA SER A 87 3.17 9.62 -7.88
C SER A 87 3.50 8.57 -8.97
N GLU A 88 4.48 8.84 -9.84
CA GLU A 88 4.92 7.83 -10.83
C GLU A 88 5.50 6.56 -10.15
N CYS A 89 6.15 6.71 -9.01
CA CYS A 89 6.66 5.57 -8.24
C CYS A 89 5.53 4.83 -7.51
N SER A 90 4.54 5.55 -6.98
CA SER A 90 3.32 5.03 -6.34
C SER A 90 2.56 4.14 -7.32
N ASP A 91 2.27 4.63 -8.53
CA ASP A 91 1.57 3.87 -9.59
C ASP A 91 2.26 2.53 -9.90
N LYS A 92 3.60 2.54 -9.95
CA LYS A 92 4.39 1.32 -10.22
C LYS A 92 4.30 0.33 -9.07
N VAL A 93 4.33 0.81 -7.82
CA VAL A 93 4.17 -0.04 -6.64
C VAL A 93 2.78 -0.63 -6.61
N ILE A 94 1.74 0.20 -6.78
CA ILE A 94 0.35 -0.21 -6.80
C ILE A 94 0.14 -1.33 -7.83
N ALA A 95 0.58 -1.12 -9.07
CA ALA A 95 0.45 -2.13 -10.13
C ALA A 95 1.16 -3.44 -9.79
N LEU A 96 2.34 -3.38 -9.15
CA LEU A 96 3.05 -4.58 -8.68
C LEU A 96 2.28 -5.29 -7.56
N LEU A 97 1.74 -4.52 -6.61
CA LEU A 97 1.00 -5.07 -5.47
C LEU A 97 -0.32 -5.69 -5.90
N GLU A 98 -1.10 -5.04 -6.74
CA GLU A 98 -2.36 -5.58 -7.27
C GLU A 98 -2.14 -6.88 -8.06
N LEU A 99 -1.10 -6.92 -8.91
CA LEU A 99 -0.87 -8.05 -9.80
C LEU A 99 -0.38 -9.31 -9.05
N TYR A 100 0.48 -9.12 -8.05
CA TYR A 100 1.14 -10.23 -7.36
C TYR A 100 0.58 -10.54 -5.97
N PHE A 101 -0.06 -9.55 -5.33
CA PHE A 101 -0.53 -9.61 -3.94
C PHE A 101 -1.98 -9.10 -3.81
N PRO A 102 -2.96 -9.76 -4.45
CA PRO A 102 -4.36 -9.29 -4.48
C PRO A 102 -5.04 -9.20 -3.11
N PHE A 103 -4.50 -9.82 -2.06
CA PHE A 103 -5.01 -9.67 -0.69
C PHE A 103 -4.64 -8.32 -0.05
N MET A 104 -3.79 -7.51 -0.69
CA MET A 104 -3.40 -6.17 -0.23
C MET A 104 -4.34 -5.07 -0.74
N GLU A 105 -5.41 -5.40 -1.46
CA GLU A 105 -6.37 -4.46 -2.06
C GLU A 105 -6.81 -3.35 -1.09
N GLU A 106 -7.22 -3.71 0.14
CA GLU A 106 -7.63 -2.72 1.16
C GLU A 106 -6.49 -1.75 1.55
N PHE A 107 -5.25 -2.25 1.67
CA PHE A 107 -4.10 -1.39 1.98
C PHE A 107 -3.72 -0.47 0.82
N ILE A 108 -3.93 -0.94 -0.42
CA ILE A 108 -3.69 -0.17 -1.63
C ILE A 108 -4.72 0.96 -1.74
N ASP A 109 -5.99 0.65 -1.52
CA ASP A 109 -7.07 1.64 -1.54
C ASP A 109 -6.82 2.74 -0.51
N GLU A 110 -6.52 2.36 0.75
CA GLU A 110 -6.18 3.33 1.80
C GLU A 110 -4.95 4.18 1.45
N PHE A 111 -3.90 3.56 0.88
CA PHE A 111 -2.71 4.28 0.44
C PHE A 111 -3.06 5.33 -0.65
N CYS A 112 -3.86 4.95 -1.64
CA CYS A 112 -4.32 5.84 -2.70
C CYS A 112 -5.16 7.00 -2.17
N GLU A 113 -6.02 6.75 -1.17
CA GLU A 113 -6.81 7.79 -0.51
C GLU A 113 -5.92 8.83 0.17
N ILE A 114 -4.90 8.39 0.91
CA ILE A 114 -3.94 9.27 1.59
C ILE A 114 -3.07 10.03 0.59
N GLU A 115 -2.63 9.37 -0.48
CA GLU A 115 -1.89 10.02 -1.57
C GLU A 115 -2.72 11.14 -2.22
N ALA A 116 -3.99 10.87 -2.52
CA ALA A 116 -4.89 11.87 -3.06
C ALA A 116 -5.10 13.04 -2.09
N GLU A 117 -5.25 12.77 -0.79
CA GLU A 117 -5.35 13.79 0.25
C GLU A 117 -4.11 14.69 0.29
N LEU A 118 -2.91 14.09 0.25
CA LEU A 118 -1.64 14.81 0.26
C LEU A 118 -1.47 15.70 -0.99
N ILE A 119 -1.77 15.17 -2.17
CA ILE A 119 -1.71 15.92 -3.43
C ILE A 119 -2.69 17.10 -3.41
N ASN A 120 -3.92 16.88 -2.95
CA ASN A 120 -4.92 17.93 -2.85
C ASN A 120 -4.50 19.03 -1.87
N TYR A 121 -3.93 18.64 -0.73
CA TYR A 121 -3.42 19.59 0.25
C TYR A 121 -2.27 20.43 -0.30
N HIS A 122 -1.30 19.81 -0.97
CA HIS A 122 -0.20 20.55 -1.62
C HIS A 122 -0.71 21.51 -2.71
N ASN A 123 -1.71 21.11 -3.50
CA ASN A 123 -2.34 22.01 -4.47
C ASN A 123 -3.04 23.19 -3.79
N GLU A 124 -3.75 22.97 -2.69
CA GLU A 124 -4.36 24.04 -1.90
C GLU A 124 -3.30 25.01 -1.35
N VAL A 125 -2.16 24.50 -0.88
CA VAL A 125 -1.04 25.32 -0.41
C VAL A 125 -0.46 26.17 -1.55
N ILE A 126 -0.38 25.64 -2.77
CA ILE A 126 0.06 26.41 -3.94
C ILE A 126 -0.94 27.53 -4.26
N ASP A 127 -2.24 27.22 -4.29
CA ASP A 127 -3.30 28.16 -4.63
C ASP A 127 -3.46 29.27 -3.58
N SER A 128 -3.28 28.93 -2.31
CA SER A 128 -3.43 29.82 -1.16
C SER A 128 -2.10 30.32 -0.58
N PHE A 129 -0.98 30.16 -1.28
CA PHE A 129 0.39 30.35 -0.75
C PHE A 129 0.63 31.60 0.11
N ASN A 130 0.02 32.74 -0.25
CA ASN A 130 0.20 34.00 0.48
C ASN A 130 -0.54 34.05 1.84
N GLU A 131 -1.46 33.13 2.06
CA GLU A 131 -2.33 33.04 3.24
C GLU A 131 -1.94 31.87 4.15
N VAL A 132 -1.11 30.95 3.67
CA VAL A 132 -0.62 29.79 4.43
C VAL A 132 0.37 30.25 5.50
N ASP A 133 0.07 29.93 6.76
CA ASP A 133 1.02 30.07 7.84
C ASP A 133 1.83 28.78 8.05
N LEU A 134 3.07 28.96 8.52
CA LEU A 134 4.03 27.86 8.65
C LEU A 134 3.61 26.83 9.71
N GLU A 135 2.89 27.25 10.74
CA GLU A 135 2.46 26.36 11.84
C GLU A 135 1.34 25.44 11.37
N SER A 136 0.32 26.00 10.71
CA SER A 136 -0.74 25.23 10.08
C SER A 136 -0.17 24.27 9.03
N TYR A 137 0.75 24.75 8.19
CA TYR A 137 1.39 23.88 7.20
C TYR A 137 2.11 22.70 7.85
N ASN A 138 2.93 22.98 8.87
CA ASN A 138 3.72 21.96 9.54
C ASN A 138 2.85 20.90 10.22
N ASN A 139 1.79 21.32 10.92
CA ASN A 139 0.90 20.39 11.63
C ASN A 139 0.20 19.42 10.66
N GLU A 140 -0.31 19.94 9.53
CA GLU A 140 -1.04 19.11 8.57
C GLU A 140 -0.09 18.25 7.72
N SER A 141 1.06 18.80 7.33
CA SER A 141 2.11 18.05 6.62
C SER A 141 2.67 16.90 7.49
N GLU A 142 2.85 17.12 8.80
CA GLU A 142 3.26 16.09 9.76
C GLU A 142 2.19 15.01 9.88
N ARG A 143 0.91 15.38 10.04
CA ARG A 143 -0.20 14.42 10.09
C ARG A 143 -0.26 13.52 8.86
N LEU A 144 -0.21 14.12 7.67
CA LEU A 144 -0.27 13.37 6.39
C LEU A 144 0.96 12.48 6.21
N SER A 145 2.14 12.97 6.58
CA SER A 145 3.38 12.18 6.51
C SER A 145 3.35 10.98 7.45
N ASP A 146 2.85 11.15 8.68
CA ASP A 146 2.72 10.07 9.66
C ASP A 146 1.76 8.98 9.17
N VAL A 147 0.60 9.37 8.66
CA VAL A 147 -0.40 8.44 8.14
C VAL A 147 0.13 7.69 6.91
N MET A 148 0.80 8.39 5.99
CA MET A 148 1.44 7.77 4.82
C MET A 148 2.56 6.80 5.24
N ALA A 149 3.46 7.22 6.13
CA ALA A 149 4.55 6.39 6.63
C ALA A 149 4.03 5.16 7.38
N GLU A 150 2.95 5.29 8.15
CA GLU A 150 2.30 4.16 8.81
C GLU A 150 1.80 3.15 7.77
N LYS A 151 1.09 3.59 6.73
CA LYS A 151 0.57 2.67 5.70
C LYS A 151 1.68 2.01 4.90
N ILE A 152 2.70 2.76 4.53
CA ILE A 152 3.91 2.23 3.89
C ILE A 152 4.57 1.18 4.80
N SER A 153 4.67 1.44 6.10
CA SER A 153 5.22 0.49 7.08
C SER A 153 4.38 -0.78 7.22
N GLN A 154 3.05 -0.66 7.27
CA GLN A 154 2.14 -1.80 7.30
C GLN A 154 2.29 -2.69 6.05
N MET A 155 2.35 -2.07 4.86
CA MET A 155 2.60 -2.80 3.61
C MET A 155 3.98 -3.48 3.60
N LYS A 156 5.04 -2.77 4.01
CA LYS A 156 6.40 -3.32 4.14
C LYS A 156 6.44 -4.49 5.13
N TYR A 157 5.70 -4.41 6.24
CA TYR A 157 5.62 -5.48 7.24
C TYR A 157 4.99 -6.74 6.65
N LEU A 158 3.85 -6.61 5.96
CA LEU A 158 3.19 -7.73 5.28
C LEU A 158 4.11 -8.38 4.24
N LEU A 159 4.73 -7.57 3.39
CA LEU A 159 5.71 -8.04 2.41
C LEU A 159 6.90 -8.77 3.06
N SER A 160 7.39 -8.26 4.20
CA SER A 160 8.50 -8.86 4.95
C SER A 160 8.11 -10.18 5.62
N ASP A 161 6.93 -10.26 6.23
CA ASP A 161 6.40 -11.49 6.85
C ASP A 161 6.24 -12.60 5.81
N MET A 162 5.92 -12.24 4.57
CA MET A 162 5.87 -13.14 3.42
C MET A 162 7.25 -13.57 2.92
N MET A 163 8.31 -12.79 3.14
CA MET A 163 9.68 -13.24 2.88
C MET A 163 10.20 -14.20 3.97
N HIS A 164 9.70 -14.07 5.20
CA HIS A 164 10.24 -14.74 6.38
C HIS A 164 9.39 -15.93 6.91
N GLN A 165 8.31 -16.32 6.23
CA GLN A 165 7.38 -17.38 6.66
C GLN A 165 6.84 -17.16 8.10
N LYS A 166 6.06 -16.09 8.33
CA LYS A 166 5.25 -15.97 9.57
C LYS A 166 3.74 -15.97 9.37
N THR A 167 3.23 -15.78 8.16
CA THR A 167 1.79 -15.77 7.90
C THR A 167 1.27 -17.18 7.63
N LYS A 168 0.75 -17.82 8.68
CA LYS A 168 -0.21 -18.93 8.55
C LYS A 168 -1.56 -18.30 8.20
N PHE A 169 -1.87 -18.21 6.91
CA PHE A 169 -3.25 -18.00 6.43
C PHE A 169 -4.03 -19.32 6.49
#